data_AF-A0A533BFH4-F1
#
_entry.id   AF-A0A533BFH4-F1
#
_cell.length_a   1.000
_cell.length_b   1.000
_cell.length_c   1.000
_cell.angle_alpha   90.00
_cell.angle_beta   90.00
_cell.angle_gamma   90.00
#
_symmetry.space_group_name_H-M   'P 1'
#
loop_
_entity.id
_entity.type
_entity.pdbx_description
1 polymer ?
#
loop_
_entity_poly.entity_id
_entity_poly.type
_entity_poly.pdbx_seq_one_letter_code
_entity_poly.pdbx_strand_id
1 'polypeptide(L)'
;MPTCWTLPRGIVRTHPACEHKDMLRIRVLHGPNLNLLGTREQSIYGTLSLDALDSAITKLAKELAVKVDLRQSNSEGELVTWIQEARTKYDGIIINPAAYTHTSIAIRDAIAAVGLPTVEVHLSNIHQREEFRHRSHIAGVAIGQISGLGPTGYLLALRGLHDHLIASQRQKKTTTPAPSRRTAKGMK
;
A
#
# COMPACT_ATOMS: atom_id res chain seq x y z
N MET A 1 1.61 -42.35 -2.22
CA MET A 1 0.48 -41.51 -2.67
C MET A 1 0.45 -40.29 -1.77
N PRO A 2 0.38 -39.07 -2.32
CA PRO A 2 -0.69 -38.62 -3.21
C PRO A 2 -0.29 -38.72 -4.68
N THR A 3 -1.24 -39.12 -5.51
CA THR A 3 -1.11 -39.26 -6.95
C THR A 3 -1.26 -37.90 -7.62
N CYS A 4 -0.21 -37.50 -8.33
CA CYS A 4 -0.24 -36.36 -9.25
C CYS A 4 -1.16 -36.73 -10.42
N TRP A 5 -2.24 -35.98 -10.61
CA TRP A 5 -3.04 -36.05 -11.82
C TRP A 5 -2.92 -34.72 -12.55
N THR A 6 -2.47 -34.79 -13.81
CA THR A 6 -2.63 -33.73 -14.80
C THR A 6 -4.03 -33.83 -15.39
N LEU A 7 -4.83 -32.77 -15.26
CA LEU A 7 -6.10 -32.63 -15.98
C LEU A 7 -5.92 -31.69 -17.18
N PRO A 8 -6.52 -32.02 -18.34
CA PRO A 8 -6.51 -31.14 -19.50
C PRO A 8 -7.45 -29.93 -19.27
N ARG A 9 -6.93 -28.74 -19.60
CA ARG A 9 -7.57 -27.44 -19.83
C ARG A 9 -8.94 -27.17 -19.16
N GLY A 10 -8.96 -26.10 -18.34
CA GLY A 10 -10.07 -25.13 -18.44
C GLY A 10 -10.96 -24.89 -17.22
N ILE A 11 -10.69 -25.44 -16.04
CA ILE A 11 -11.43 -25.07 -14.82
C ILE A 11 -10.48 -25.01 -13.63
N VAL A 12 -10.23 -23.80 -13.12
CA VAL A 12 -9.55 -23.61 -11.83
C VAL A 12 -10.57 -23.85 -10.72
N ARG A 13 -10.58 -25.05 -10.14
CA ARG A 13 -11.26 -25.29 -8.86
C ARG A 13 -10.26 -25.03 -7.74
N THR A 14 -10.46 -23.97 -6.97
CA THR A 14 -9.69 -23.72 -5.75
C THR A 14 -10.11 -24.74 -4.70
N HIS A 15 -9.18 -25.62 -4.30
CA HIS A 15 -9.39 -26.57 -3.21
C HIS A 15 -9.49 -25.84 -1.86
N PRO A 16 -10.45 -26.18 -0.98
CA PRO A 16 -10.63 -25.53 0.33
C PRO A 16 -9.49 -25.79 1.35
N ALA A 17 -8.50 -26.64 1.00
CA ALA A 17 -7.28 -26.86 1.78
C ALA A 17 -6.08 -26.00 1.30
N CYS A 18 -6.25 -25.19 0.25
CA CYS A 18 -5.31 -24.12 -0.10
C CYS A 18 -5.74 -22.86 0.65
N GLU A 19 -5.40 -22.77 1.95
CA GLU A 19 -5.45 -21.49 2.65
C GLU A 19 -4.68 -20.44 1.83
N HIS A 20 -5.34 -19.31 1.53
CA HIS A 20 -4.76 -18.12 0.89
C HIS A 20 -3.62 -17.56 1.76
N LYS A 21 -2.45 -18.18 1.73
CA LYS A 21 -1.38 -17.84 2.67
C LYS A 21 -0.73 -16.48 2.40
N ASP A 22 -0.83 -15.89 1.21
CA ASP A 22 -0.07 -14.67 0.90
C ASP A 22 -0.87 -13.61 0.12
N MET A 23 -2.12 -13.29 0.53
CA MET A 23 -2.74 -12.05 0.04
C MET A 23 -2.07 -10.86 0.72
N LEU A 24 -1.43 -10.00 -0.08
CA LEU A 24 -0.85 -8.75 0.40
C LEU A 24 -1.89 -7.92 1.16
N ARG A 25 -1.45 -7.27 2.22
CA ARG A 25 -2.25 -6.35 3.05
C ARG A 25 -1.66 -4.96 2.95
N ILE A 26 -2.44 -4.01 2.45
CA ILE A 26 -2.02 -2.62 2.27
C ILE A 26 -2.86 -1.71 3.14
N ARG A 27 -2.20 -0.86 3.91
CA ARG A 27 -2.84 0.20 4.69
C ARG A 27 -3.01 1.43 3.80
N VAL A 28 -4.21 2.00 3.72
CA VAL A 28 -4.46 3.27 3.04
C VAL A 28 -4.86 4.32 4.06
N LEU A 29 -4.11 5.42 4.13
CA LEU A 29 -4.28 6.47 5.13
C LEU A 29 -4.62 7.81 4.46
N HIS A 30 -5.69 8.44 4.96
CA HIS A 30 -6.15 9.76 4.55
C HIS A 30 -5.95 10.74 5.71
N GLY A 31 -5.19 11.79 5.45
CA GLY A 31 -4.91 12.86 6.39
C GLY A 31 -6.09 13.82 6.60
N PRO A 32 -5.80 14.98 7.22
CA PRO A 32 -6.84 15.91 7.65
C PRO A 32 -7.63 16.50 6.48
N ASN A 33 -8.90 16.79 6.76
CA ASN A 33 -9.90 17.38 5.88
C ASN A 33 -10.31 16.54 4.66
N LEU A 34 -9.71 15.38 4.40
CA LEU A 34 -10.13 14.50 3.30
C LEU A 34 -11.52 13.88 3.53
N ASN A 35 -11.99 13.83 4.78
CA ASN A 35 -13.38 13.47 5.09
C ASN A 35 -14.41 14.49 4.56
N LEU A 36 -13.99 15.70 4.18
CA LEU A 36 -14.86 16.75 3.66
C LEU A 36 -14.97 16.74 2.13
N LEU A 37 -14.31 15.79 1.45
CA LEU A 37 -14.43 15.61 0.00
C LEU A 37 -15.90 15.49 -0.43
N GLY A 38 -16.25 16.16 -1.53
CA GLY A 38 -17.62 16.21 -2.08
C GLY A 38 -18.56 17.23 -1.41
N THR A 39 -18.24 17.71 -0.20
CA THR A 39 -19.06 18.69 0.54
C THR A 39 -18.47 20.11 0.57
N ARG A 40 -17.15 20.25 0.39
CA ARG A 40 -16.43 21.53 0.38
C ARG A 40 -15.47 21.61 -0.81
N GLU A 41 -15.23 22.82 -1.34
CA GLU A 41 -14.25 23.08 -2.43
C GLU A 41 -14.44 22.22 -3.69
N GLN A 42 -15.70 22.04 -4.12
CA GLN A 42 -16.06 21.28 -5.32
C GLN A 42 -15.35 21.76 -6.60
N SER A 43 -14.97 23.03 -6.67
CA SER A 43 -14.19 23.59 -7.78
C SER A 43 -12.76 23.02 -7.88
N ILE A 44 -12.18 22.56 -6.77
CA ILE A 44 -10.81 22.03 -6.71
C ILE A 44 -10.79 20.50 -6.72
N TYR A 45 -11.71 19.86 -6.00
CA TYR A 45 -11.71 18.40 -5.81
C TYR A 45 -12.87 17.67 -6.51
N GLY A 46 -13.76 18.41 -7.17
CA GLY A 46 -14.96 17.87 -7.80
C GLY A 46 -16.01 17.42 -6.78
N THR A 47 -16.96 16.62 -7.26
CA THR A 47 -18.05 16.04 -6.46
C THR A 47 -17.69 14.70 -5.83
N LEU A 48 -16.43 14.27 -5.95
CA LEU A 48 -15.97 12.99 -5.42
C LEU A 48 -15.99 13.02 -3.89
N SER A 49 -16.70 12.09 -3.26
CA SER A 49 -16.64 11.85 -1.81
C SER A 49 -15.51 10.89 -1.44
N LEU A 50 -15.10 10.89 -0.17
CA LEU A 50 -14.15 9.91 0.34
C LEU A 50 -14.68 8.47 0.18
N ASP A 51 -15.97 8.24 0.44
CA ASP A 51 -16.59 6.92 0.26
C ASP A 51 -16.52 6.41 -1.19
N ALA A 52 -16.67 7.31 -2.17
CA ALA A 52 -16.55 6.96 -3.58
C ALA A 52 -15.10 6.62 -3.95
N LEU A 53 -14.13 7.35 -3.39
CA LEU A 53 -12.71 7.04 -3.53
C LEU A 53 -12.38 5.67 -2.92
N ASP A 54 -12.82 5.42 -1.69
CA ASP A 54 -12.59 4.17 -0.96
C ASP A 54 -13.22 2.97 -1.69
N SER A 55 -14.39 3.17 -2.29
CA SER A 55 -15.05 2.18 -3.13
C SER A 55 -14.23 1.85 -4.38
N ALA A 56 -13.65 2.85 -5.04
CA ALA A 56 -12.79 2.65 -6.21
C ALA A 56 -11.49 1.90 -5.85
N ILE A 57 -10.85 2.28 -4.74
CA ILE A 57 -9.66 1.59 -4.22
C ILE A 57 -9.99 0.14 -3.89
N THR A 58 -11.09 -0.10 -3.18
CA THR A 58 -11.53 -1.45 -2.79
C THR A 58 -11.85 -2.31 -4.01
N LYS A 59 -12.46 -1.75 -5.05
CA LYS A 59 -12.73 -2.45 -6.31
C LYS A 59 -11.41 -2.91 -6.96
N LEU A 60 -10.44 -2.01 -7.10
CA LEU A 60 -9.13 -2.35 -7.68
C LEU A 60 -8.36 -3.36 -6.81
N ALA A 61 -8.44 -3.25 -5.49
CA ALA A 61 -7.82 -4.20 -4.57
C ALA A 61 -8.35 -5.63 -4.78
N LYS A 62 -9.65 -5.79 -5.01
CA LYS A 62 -10.26 -7.09 -5.35
C LYS A 62 -9.71 -7.64 -6.67
N GLU A 63 -9.60 -6.79 -7.69
CA GLU A 63 -9.01 -7.18 -8.99
C GLU A 63 -7.55 -7.63 -8.85
N LEU A 64 -6.80 -7.03 -7.93
CA LEU A 64 -5.41 -7.35 -7.63
C LEU A 64 -5.21 -8.48 -6.60
N ALA A 65 -6.29 -9.05 -6.04
CA ALA A 65 -6.23 -9.99 -4.92
C ALA A 65 -5.43 -9.45 -3.70
N VAL A 66 -5.58 -8.16 -3.41
CA VAL A 66 -4.99 -7.45 -2.26
C VAL A 66 -6.08 -7.15 -1.24
N LYS A 67 -5.75 -7.24 0.06
CA LYS A 67 -6.58 -6.71 1.13
C LYS A 67 -6.16 -5.27 1.43
N VAL A 68 -7.11 -4.35 1.39
CA VAL A 68 -6.90 -2.96 1.79
C VAL A 68 -7.61 -2.66 3.10
N ASP A 69 -6.99 -1.84 3.94
CA ASP A 69 -7.60 -1.28 5.15
C ASP A 69 -7.48 0.24 5.07
N LEU A 70 -8.62 0.90 4.86
CA LEU A 70 -8.73 2.32 4.60
C LEU A 70 -9.12 3.05 5.88
N ARG A 71 -8.37 4.10 6.24
CA ARG A 71 -8.64 4.93 7.42
C ARG A 71 -8.39 6.39 7.13
N GLN A 72 -9.18 7.25 7.75
CA GLN A 72 -9.02 8.70 7.70
C GLN A 72 -8.91 9.27 9.11
N SER A 73 -8.05 10.26 9.31
CA SER A 73 -8.02 11.02 10.55
C SER A 73 -7.62 12.47 10.33
N ASN A 74 -8.18 13.34 11.19
CA ASN A 74 -7.74 14.72 11.36
C ASN A 74 -6.66 14.87 12.44
N SER A 75 -6.30 13.80 13.14
CA SER A 75 -5.31 13.79 14.22
C SER A 75 -3.99 13.21 13.74
N GLU A 76 -2.92 14.01 13.84
CA GLU A 76 -1.55 13.57 13.52
C GLU A 76 -1.13 12.34 14.33
N GLY A 77 -1.40 12.34 15.64
CA GLY A 77 -1.01 11.24 16.54
C GLY A 77 -1.73 9.92 16.21
N GLU A 78 -2.96 9.99 15.71
CA GLU A 78 -3.69 8.80 15.27
C GLU A 78 -3.10 8.21 13.98
N LEU A 79 -2.74 9.06 13.00
CA LEU A 79 -2.03 8.62 11.79
C LEU A 79 -0.69 7.97 12.14
N VAL A 80 0.08 8.57 13.05
CA VAL A 80 1.34 8.00 13.55
C VAL A 80 1.11 6.62 14.19
N THR A 81 0.07 6.49 15.02
CA THR A 81 -0.28 5.22 15.66
C THR A 81 -0.62 4.15 14.63
N TRP A 82 -1.45 4.46 13.63
CA TRP A 82 -1.80 3.51 12.57
C TRP A 82 -0.63 3.13 11.66
N ILE A 83 0.32 4.04 11.44
CA ILE A 83 1.58 3.71 10.75
C ILE A 83 2.38 2.71 11.58
N GLN A 84 2.56 2.94 12.88
CA GLN A 84 3.28 2.03 13.76
C GLN A 84 2.62 0.65 13.86
N GLU A 85 1.29 0.61 13.98
CA GLU A 85 0.50 -0.63 13.94
C GLU A 85 0.70 -1.41 12.63
N ALA A 86 1.00 -0.71 11.53
CA ALA A 86 1.12 -1.33 10.23
C ALA A 86 2.28 -2.33 10.16
N ARG A 87 3.37 -2.06 10.90
CA ARG A 87 4.64 -2.80 10.87
C ARG A 87 4.49 -4.32 10.98
N THR A 88 3.50 -4.81 11.74
CA THR A 88 3.34 -6.24 12.02
C THR A 88 2.24 -6.93 11.22
N LYS A 89 1.39 -6.15 10.53
CA LYS A 89 0.15 -6.66 9.93
C LYS A 89 0.01 -6.38 8.43
N TYR A 90 0.84 -5.48 7.89
CA TYR A 90 0.73 -4.97 6.53
C TYR A 90 2.07 -5.08 5.81
N ASP A 91 1.98 -5.23 4.50
CA ASP A 91 3.11 -5.34 3.59
C ASP A 91 3.53 -3.97 3.03
N GLY A 92 2.62 -2.98 3.02
CA GLY A 92 2.91 -1.64 2.52
C GLY A 92 1.85 -0.61 2.93
N ILE A 93 2.18 0.67 2.67
CA ILE A 93 1.35 1.82 3.03
C ILE A 93 1.11 2.70 1.80
N ILE A 94 -0.12 3.17 1.63
CA ILE A 94 -0.45 4.29 0.76
C ILE A 94 -0.93 5.41 1.67
N ILE A 95 -0.38 6.60 1.54
CA ILE A 95 -0.75 7.73 2.40
C ILE A 95 -0.96 9.00 1.59
N ASN A 96 -2.07 9.68 1.83
CA ASN A 96 -2.23 11.09 1.51
C ASN A 96 -2.24 11.85 2.84
N PRO A 97 -1.11 12.43 3.28
CA PRO A 97 -1.05 13.16 4.54
C PRO A 97 -1.76 14.53 4.49
N ALA A 98 -2.30 14.92 3.33
CA ALA A 98 -2.92 16.22 3.09
C ALA A 98 -2.00 17.35 3.57
N ALA A 99 -2.50 18.24 4.44
CA ALA A 99 -1.72 19.36 4.97
C ALA A 99 -0.48 18.92 5.76
N TYR A 100 -0.51 17.75 6.41
CA TYR A 100 0.63 17.25 7.21
C TYR A 100 1.84 16.86 6.37
N THR A 101 1.67 16.73 5.06
CA THR A 101 2.78 16.57 4.12
C THR A 101 3.85 17.64 4.28
N HIS A 102 3.41 18.86 4.59
CA HIS A 102 4.25 20.06 4.60
C HIS A 102 4.77 20.40 6.01
N THR A 103 4.28 19.71 7.05
CA THR A 103 4.54 20.12 8.44
C THR A 103 4.96 18.96 9.36
N SER A 104 4.52 17.73 9.08
CA SER A 104 4.67 16.62 10.03
C SER A 104 5.98 15.87 9.86
N ILE A 105 6.95 16.19 10.71
CA ILE A 105 8.14 15.37 10.93
C ILE A 105 7.76 14.06 11.64
N ALA A 106 6.74 14.08 12.50
CA ALA A 106 6.29 12.91 13.24
C ALA A 106 5.79 11.78 12.31
N ILE A 107 4.99 12.10 11.30
CA ILE A 107 4.52 11.12 10.30
C ILE A 107 5.69 10.61 9.46
N ARG A 108 6.61 11.50 9.02
CA ARG A 108 7.84 11.09 8.31
C ARG A 108 8.61 10.05 9.11
N ASP A 109 8.90 10.35 10.37
CA ASP A 109 9.73 9.50 11.21
C ASP A 109 9.04 8.18 11.55
N ALA A 110 7.70 8.19 11.70
CA ALA A 110 6.92 6.96 11.83
C ALA A 110 7.04 6.08 10.59
N ILE A 111 6.94 6.63 9.38
CA ILE A 111 7.10 5.87 8.11
C ILE A 111 8.50 5.29 8.01
N ALA A 112 9.53 6.10 8.30
CA ALA A 112 10.92 5.64 8.28
C ALA A 112 11.16 4.51 9.31
N ALA A 113 10.59 4.62 10.51
CA ALA A 113 10.78 3.64 11.58
C ALA A 113 10.13 2.28 11.29
N VAL A 114 9.01 2.23 10.56
CA VAL A 114 8.35 0.96 10.23
C VAL A 114 9.00 0.24 9.05
N GLY A 115 9.69 0.97 8.18
CA GLY A 115 10.45 0.40 7.06
C GLY A 115 9.59 -0.31 6.00
N LEU A 116 8.28 -0.05 5.97
CA LEU A 116 7.36 -0.61 4.98
C LEU A 116 7.41 0.23 3.69
N PRO A 117 7.40 -0.41 2.50
CA PRO A 117 7.24 0.30 1.23
C PRO A 117 6.00 1.19 1.26
N THR A 118 6.22 2.49 1.05
CA THR A 118 5.19 3.53 1.22
C THR A 118 5.06 4.38 -0.04
N VAL A 119 3.84 4.59 -0.55
CA VAL A 119 3.56 5.51 -1.65
C VAL A 119 2.80 6.72 -1.13
N GLU A 120 3.32 7.92 -1.40
CA GLU A 120 2.64 9.18 -1.08
C GLU A 120 1.71 9.58 -2.24
N VAL A 121 0.49 10.02 -1.92
CA VAL A 121 -0.50 10.41 -2.93
C VAL A 121 -1.12 11.77 -2.60
N HIS A 122 -1.33 12.59 -3.62
CA HIS A 122 -2.05 13.86 -3.55
C HIS A 122 -3.09 13.96 -4.66
N LEU A 123 -4.31 14.32 -4.30
CA LEU A 123 -5.39 14.53 -5.27
C LEU A 123 -5.08 15.70 -6.22
N SER A 124 -4.58 16.81 -5.68
CA SER A 124 -4.17 17.99 -6.45
C SER A 124 -2.66 17.99 -6.69
N ASN A 125 -2.22 18.79 -7.67
CA ASN A 125 -0.81 18.99 -7.96
C ASN A 125 -0.23 19.96 -6.93
N ILE A 126 0.53 19.46 -5.95
CA ILE A 126 1.09 20.29 -4.88
C ILE A 126 2.10 21.32 -5.39
N HIS A 127 2.73 21.07 -6.55
CA HIS A 127 3.72 21.96 -7.16
C HIS A 127 3.10 23.11 -7.97
N GLN A 128 1.82 23.03 -8.31
CA GLN A 128 1.09 24.15 -8.94
C GLN A 128 0.45 25.08 -7.91
N ARG A 129 0.63 24.78 -6.63
CA ARG A 129 0.03 25.52 -5.51
C ARG A 129 1.04 26.46 -4.88
N GLU A 130 0.67 27.01 -3.73
CA GLU A 130 1.50 27.94 -2.94
C GLU A 130 2.86 27.30 -2.60
N GLU A 131 3.90 28.11 -2.49
CA GLU A 131 5.29 27.65 -2.29
C GLU A 131 5.45 26.71 -1.07
N PHE A 132 4.73 26.98 0.03
CA PHE A 132 4.77 26.13 1.22
C PHE A 132 4.26 24.69 0.98
N ARG A 133 3.57 24.44 -0.15
CA ARG A 133 3.10 23.09 -0.53
C ARG A 133 4.07 22.33 -1.42
N HIS A 134 5.12 22.98 -1.92
CA HIS A 134 6.07 22.33 -2.83
C HIS A 134 6.96 21.33 -2.10
N ARG A 135 7.15 21.52 -0.78
CA ARG A 135 7.96 20.64 0.05
C ARG A 135 7.10 19.56 0.71
N SER A 136 7.51 18.30 0.53
CA SER A 136 6.99 17.15 1.28
C SER A 136 8.05 16.63 2.24
N HIS A 137 7.67 16.46 3.51
CA HIS A 137 8.48 15.72 4.49
C HIS A 137 8.40 14.20 4.27
N ILE A 138 7.40 13.73 3.52
CA ILE A 138 7.11 12.30 3.31
C ILE A 138 7.82 11.75 2.09
N ALA A 139 7.99 12.55 1.03
CA ALA A 139 8.55 12.10 -0.24
C ALA A 139 9.93 11.43 -0.09
N GLY A 140 10.77 11.92 0.83
CA GLY A 140 12.10 11.37 1.09
C GLY A 140 12.11 10.02 1.82
N VAL A 141 10.98 9.54 2.34
CA VAL A 141 10.84 8.24 3.03
C VAL A 141 9.83 7.32 2.32
N ALA A 142 9.27 7.77 1.18
CA ALA A 142 8.39 6.99 0.33
C ALA A 142 9.17 6.39 -0.85
N ILE A 143 8.69 5.28 -1.43
CA ILE A 143 9.24 4.69 -2.66
C ILE A 143 8.83 5.48 -3.91
N GLY A 144 7.81 6.33 -3.79
CA GLY A 144 7.30 7.18 -4.85
C GLY A 144 6.23 8.13 -4.35
N GLN A 145 6.01 9.21 -5.10
CA GLN A 145 4.98 10.20 -4.87
C GLN A 145 4.15 10.38 -6.14
N ILE A 146 2.83 10.43 -6.01
CA ILE A 146 1.89 10.70 -7.11
C ILE A 146 1.07 11.94 -6.74
N SER A 147 1.11 12.98 -7.58
CA SER A 147 0.40 14.23 -7.30
C SER A 147 -0.32 14.75 -8.54
N GLY A 148 -1.55 15.27 -8.36
CA GLY A 148 -2.29 15.97 -9.40
C GLY A 148 -3.17 15.11 -10.31
N LEU A 149 -3.26 13.81 -10.05
CA LEU A 149 -4.06 12.89 -10.87
C LEU A 149 -5.43 12.56 -10.23
N GLY A 150 -5.84 13.32 -9.21
CA GLY A 150 -7.11 13.10 -8.52
C GLY A 150 -7.23 11.66 -7.97
N PRO A 151 -8.44 11.06 -7.97
CA PRO A 151 -8.64 9.67 -7.52
C PRO A 151 -7.78 8.64 -8.26
N THR A 152 -7.45 8.88 -9.55
CA THR A 152 -6.59 7.98 -10.33
C THR A 152 -5.22 7.81 -9.68
N GLY A 153 -4.72 8.83 -8.97
CA GLY A 153 -3.45 8.74 -8.24
C GLY A 153 -3.42 7.61 -7.21
N TYR A 154 -4.51 7.37 -6.49
CA TYR A 154 -4.61 6.27 -5.53
C TYR A 154 -4.62 4.90 -6.23
N LEU A 155 -5.27 4.80 -7.38
CA LEU A 155 -5.32 3.57 -8.16
C LEU A 155 -3.93 3.20 -8.72
N LEU A 156 -3.20 4.21 -9.21
CA LEU A 156 -1.83 4.05 -9.65
C LEU A 156 -0.90 3.69 -8.49
N ALA A 157 -1.07 4.32 -7.32
CA ALA A 157 -0.31 3.98 -6.12
C ALA A 157 -0.54 2.52 -5.69
N LEU A 158 -1.79 2.06 -5.72
CA LEU A 158 -2.12 0.68 -5.36
C LEU A 158 -1.50 -0.33 -6.33
N ARG A 159 -1.59 -0.08 -7.63
CA ARG A 159 -0.95 -0.94 -8.65
C ARG A 159 0.57 -0.94 -8.49
N GLY A 160 1.18 0.24 -8.40
CA GLY A 160 2.64 0.38 -8.30
C GLY A 160 3.20 -0.27 -7.03
N LEU A 161 2.54 -0.07 -5.89
CA LEU A 161 2.93 -0.68 -4.62
C LEU A 161 2.75 -2.21 -4.65
N HIS A 162 1.64 -2.71 -5.21
CA HIS A 162 1.43 -4.13 -5.42
C HIS A 162 2.59 -4.75 -6.23
N ASP A 163 2.92 -4.17 -7.37
CA ASP A 163 3.96 -4.71 -8.25
C ASP A 163 5.35 -4.67 -7.59
N HIS A 164 5.65 -3.59 -6.86
CA HIS A 164 6.87 -3.46 -6.05
C HIS A 164 7.00 -4.57 -4.99
N LEU A 165 5.91 -4.88 -4.29
CA LEU A 165 5.89 -5.91 -3.25
C LEU A 165 6.05 -7.32 -3.85
N ILE A 166 5.37 -7.62 -4.94
CA ILE A 166 5.50 -8.91 -5.64
C ILE A 166 6.93 -9.10 -6.17
N ALA A 167 7.54 -8.07 -6.76
CA ALA A 167 8.93 -8.14 -7.22
C ALA A 167 9.90 -8.42 -6.05
N SER A 168 9.70 -7.73 -4.93
CA SER A 168 10.52 -7.89 -3.72
C SER A 168 10.41 -9.30 -3.09
N GLN A 169 9.21 -9.89 -3.09
CA GLN A 169 9.00 -11.26 -2.62
C GLN A 169 9.69 -12.30 -3.51
N ARG A 170 9.68 -12.11 -4.83
CA ARG A 170 10.36 -13.01 -5.79
C ARG A 170 11.87 -13.00 -5.55
N GLN A 171 12.47 -11.84 -5.35
CA GLN A 171 13.90 -11.70 -5.08
C GLN A 171 14.32 -12.43 -3.79
N LYS A 172 13.56 -12.28 -2.70
CA LYS A 172 13.80 -13.00 -1.42
C LYS A 172 13.78 -14.52 -1.59
N LYS A 173 12.84 -15.05 -2.41
CA LYS A 173 12.74 -16.49 -2.69
C LYS A 173 13.94 -17.01 -3.50
N THR A 174 14.47 -16.23 -4.44
CA THR A 174 15.63 -16.63 -5.26
C THR A 174 16.96 -16.57 -4.50
N THR A 175 17.09 -15.71 -3.48
CA THR A 175 18.33 -15.54 -2.71
C THR A 175 18.45 -16.47 -1.50
N THR A 176 17.45 -17.31 -1.22
CA THR A 176 17.54 -18.29 -0.12
C THR A 176 18.37 -19.49 -0.58
N PRO A 177 19.52 -19.81 0.05
CA PRO A 177 20.37 -20.93 -0.39
C PRO A 177 19.61 -22.25 -0.25
N ALA A 178 19.74 -23.13 -1.24
CA ALA A 178 19.27 -24.51 -1.12
C ALA A 178 19.93 -25.17 0.11
N PRO A 179 19.21 -25.98 0.91
CA PRO A 179 19.80 -26.65 2.06
C PRO A 179 20.99 -27.48 1.59
N SER A 180 22.17 -27.21 2.17
CA SER A 180 23.38 -27.98 1.86
C SER A 180 23.08 -29.46 2.09
N ARG A 181 23.20 -30.29 1.06
CA ARG A 181 23.15 -31.74 1.22
C ARG A 181 24.23 -32.12 2.22
N ARG A 182 23.86 -32.41 3.47
CA ARG A 182 24.72 -33.15 4.39
C ARG A 182 24.97 -34.49 3.71
N THR A 183 26.17 -34.64 3.14
CA THR A 183 26.67 -35.95 2.75
C THR A 183 26.65 -36.81 4.01
N ALA A 184 25.76 -37.80 4.06
CA ALA A 184 25.85 -38.91 4.98
C ALA A 184 27.15 -39.65 4.67
N LYS A 185 28.24 -39.19 5.28
CA LYS A 185 29.51 -39.91 5.26
C LYS A 185 29.40 -40.95 6.36
N GLY A 186 29.08 -42.17 5.95
CA GLY A 186 29.21 -43.34 6.81
C GLY A 186 30.65 -43.48 7.29
N MET A 187 30.80 -43.92 8.52
CA MET A 187 32.00 -44.53 9.09
C MET A 187 31.44 -45.37 10.26
N LYS A 188 31.25 -46.68 10.06
CA LYS A 188 32.18 -47.73 10.49
C LYS A 188 32.48 -47.67 11.98
#